data_AF-A0A847LBF4-F1
#
_entry.id   AF-A0A847LBF4-F1
#
_cell.length_a   1.000
_cell.length_b   1.000
_cell.length_c   1.000
_cell.angle_alpha   90.00
_cell.angle_beta   90.00
_cell.angle_gamma   90.00
#
_symmetry.space_group_name_H-M   'P 1'
#
loop_
_entity.id
_entity.type
_entity.pdbx_description
1 polymer ?
#
loop_
_entity_poly.entity_id
_entity_poly.type
_entity_poly.pdbx_seq_one_letter_code
_entity_poly.pdbx_strand_id
1 'polypeptide(L)'
;MAVNEFESCLLKIESADPTARQEAVLDLRRFPEPRALAVLQSLANDADPVVRDFAAEGASGLARAGVRLRRAAEEPLREVVSLESPLEVADEVFCIFRRNAAAIMAAALLAGTVKLLVGGIFLLSPFLFDSVRPLEDSLTGMGPFLVIIHQLVFRPFAWLTVGRAFMAGFPDPAVRQQSRVVWQSWEYWAFLPANLVQAIPVCAAAVVMLMPGRPDDLILLRTAALIFLAWFAYASIALLPMQLVHSGRSAEAVGHALRFYWSRGKAVRSLMPTFLLYLGLLYLLLFLNFRMFWPIDLSFTVIQSIGCILVADVLLDPFWIGFRILVTRLVGEREA
;
A
#
# COMPACT_ATOMS: atom_id res chain seq x y z
N MET A 1 2.94 -1.93 -40.64
CA MET A 1 3.95 -2.67 -41.43
C MET A 1 5.28 -2.86 -40.69
N ALA A 2 5.77 -1.91 -39.89
CA ALA A 2 7.09 -2.00 -39.23
C ALA A 2 7.31 -3.15 -38.22
N VAL A 3 6.25 -3.73 -37.62
CA VAL A 3 6.39 -4.79 -36.60
C VAL A 3 7.02 -6.07 -37.18
N ASN A 4 6.78 -6.40 -38.46
CA ASN A 4 7.36 -7.59 -39.09
C ASN A 4 8.85 -7.43 -39.44
N GLU A 5 9.29 -6.20 -39.70
CA GLU A 5 10.68 -5.92 -40.12
C GLU A 5 11.64 -5.97 -38.92
N PHE A 6 11.20 -5.46 -37.76
CA PHE A 6 11.99 -5.52 -36.53
C PHE A 6 12.17 -6.97 -36.04
N GLU A 7 11.10 -7.76 -36.02
CA GLU A 7 11.17 -9.18 -35.64
C GLU A 7 12.05 -10.00 -36.62
N SER A 8 12.03 -9.66 -37.91
CA SER A 8 12.97 -10.26 -38.88
C SER A 8 14.43 -9.91 -38.59
N CYS A 9 14.72 -8.73 -38.05
CA CYS A 9 16.08 -8.37 -37.62
C CYS A 9 16.51 -9.21 -36.41
N LEU A 10 15.62 -9.44 -35.44
CA LEU A 10 15.92 -10.27 -34.27
C LEU A 10 16.26 -11.71 -34.67
N LEU A 11 15.53 -12.30 -35.59
CA LEU A 11 15.81 -13.64 -36.11
C LEU A 11 17.20 -13.74 -36.78
N LYS A 12 17.61 -12.70 -37.51
CA LYS A 12 18.95 -12.65 -38.12
C LYS A 12 20.06 -12.50 -37.08
N ILE A 13 19.79 -11.83 -35.96
CA ILE A 13 20.75 -11.65 -34.85
C ILE A 13 21.04 -12.96 -34.12
N GLU A 14 20.06 -13.86 -34.07
CA GLU A 14 20.23 -15.19 -33.47
C GLU A 14 20.92 -16.20 -34.42
N SER A 15 21.18 -15.81 -35.67
CA SER A 15 21.87 -16.67 -36.65
C SER A 15 23.31 -16.97 -36.24
N ALA A 16 23.76 -18.20 -36.49
CA ALA A 16 25.16 -18.59 -36.32
C ALA A 16 26.09 -17.90 -37.34
N ASP A 17 25.55 -17.49 -38.48
CA ASP A 17 26.30 -16.80 -39.54
C ASP A 17 26.59 -15.33 -39.15
N PRO A 18 27.87 -14.93 -39.02
CA PRO A 18 28.23 -13.56 -38.70
C PRO A 18 27.76 -12.56 -39.76
N THR A 19 27.69 -12.93 -41.04
CA THR A 19 27.23 -12.02 -42.10
C THR A 19 25.75 -11.66 -41.92
N ALA A 20 24.91 -12.63 -41.58
CA ALA A 20 23.50 -12.39 -41.23
C ALA A 20 23.33 -11.48 -40.01
N ARG A 21 24.18 -11.65 -38.97
CA ARG A 21 24.16 -10.78 -37.78
C ARG A 21 24.60 -9.35 -38.11
N GLN A 22 25.60 -9.19 -38.99
CA GLN A 22 26.05 -7.86 -39.46
C GLN A 22 24.94 -7.11 -40.20
N GLU A 23 24.26 -7.77 -41.14
CA GLU A 23 23.11 -7.17 -41.84
C GLU A 23 22.03 -6.70 -40.87
N ALA A 24 21.72 -7.53 -39.88
CA ALA A 24 20.70 -7.22 -38.89
C ALA A 24 21.09 -6.02 -38.01
N VAL A 25 22.37 -5.89 -37.64
CA VAL A 25 22.88 -4.71 -36.92
C VAL A 25 22.70 -3.44 -37.77
N LEU A 26 22.97 -3.51 -39.08
CA LEU A 26 22.79 -2.36 -39.98
C LEU A 26 21.31 -1.98 -40.11
N ASP A 27 20.43 -2.96 -40.24
CA ASP A 27 18.98 -2.73 -40.32
C ASP A 27 18.43 -2.18 -38.98
N LEU A 28 18.94 -2.64 -37.83
CA LEU A 28 18.55 -2.15 -36.50
C LEU A 28 18.80 -0.65 -36.32
N ARG A 29 19.82 -0.07 -36.99
CA ARG A 29 20.13 1.38 -36.91
C ARG A 29 19.00 2.24 -37.48
N ARG A 30 18.12 1.68 -38.32
CA ARG A 30 16.99 2.39 -38.94
C ARG A 30 15.80 2.57 -37.99
N PHE A 31 15.80 1.90 -36.83
CA PHE A 31 14.74 1.98 -35.84
C PHE A 31 15.17 2.90 -34.68
N PRO A 32 14.70 4.17 -34.62
CA PRO A 32 15.06 5.10 -33.55
C PRO A 32 14.24 4.84 -32.28
N GLU A 33 14.28 3.62 -31.76
CA GLU A 33 13.52 3.19 -30.58
C GLU A 33 14.39 2.51 -29.51
N PRO A 34 13.98 2.56 -28.22
CA PRO A 34 14.78 2.00 -27.12
C PRO A 34 15.07 0.49 -27.25
N ARG A 35 14.16 -0.28 -27.86
CA ARG A 35 14.37 -1.73 -28.06
C ARG A 35 15.57 -2.01 -28.98
N ALA A 36 15.71 -1.27 -30.07
CA ALA A 36 16.84 -1.39 -30.99
C ALA A 36 18.17 -1.07 -30.27
N LEU A 37 18.18 -0.03 -29.43
CA LEU A 37 19.36 0.34 -28.64
C LEU A 37 19.76 -0.76 -27.63
N ALA A 38 18.81 -1.45 -27.00
CA ALA A 38 19.11 -2.56 -26.08
C ALA A 38 19.80 -3.71 -26.80
N VAL A 39 19.28 -4.08 -27.98
CA VAL A 39 19.82 -5.18 -28.77
C VAL A 39 21.22 -4.85 -29.29
N LEU A 40 21.44 -3.63 -29.78
CA LEU A 40 22.76 -3.17 -30.21
C LEU A 40 23.77 -3.14 -29.05
N GLN A 41 23.35 -2.77 -27.84
CA GLN A 41 24.23 -2.84 -26.66
C GLN A 41 24.56 -4.29 -26.25
N SER A 42 23.63 -5.24 -26.39
CA SER A 42 23.94 -6.66 -26.11
C SER A 42 24.93 -7.25 -27.13
N LEU A 43 24.91 -6.78 -28.38
CA LEU A 43 25.82 -7.23 -29.44
C LEU A 43 27.21 -6.58 -29.37
N ALA A 44 27.43 -5.63 -28.46
CA ALA A 44 28.77 -5.09 -28.19
C ALA A 44 29.75 -6.17 -27.67
N ASN A 45 29.26 -7.33 -27.25
CA ASN A 45 30.05 -8.49 -26.81
C ASN A 45 29.93 -9.70 -27.76
N ASP A 46 29.52 -9.51 -29.02
CA ASP A 46 29.45 -10.61 -30.00
C ASP A 46 30.82 -11.30 -30.17
N ALA A 47 30.78 -12.58 -30.53
CA ALA A 47 31.96 -13.39 -30.80
C ALA A 47 32.71 -12.89 -32.04
N ASP A 48 31.97 -12.37 -33.03
CA ASP A 48 32.53 -11.80 -34.25
C ASP A 48 32.97 -10.33 -34.01
N PRO A 49 34.24 -9.98 -34.26
CA PRO A 49 34.75 -8.65 -33.99
C PRO A 49 34.10 -7.57 -34.85
N VAL A 50 33.69 -7.91 -36.08
CA VAL A 50 33.09 -6.96 -37.02
C VAL A 50 31.66 -6.65 -36.57
N VAL A 51 30.88 -7.64 -36.12
CA VAL A 51 29.56 -7.44 -35.53
C VAL A 51 29.63 -6.51 -34.32
N ARG A 52 30.62 -6.70 -33.42
CA ARG A 52 30.81 -5.82 -32.25
C ARG A 52 31.04 -4.37 -32.63
N ASP A 53 31.91 -4.13 -33.61
CA ASP A 53 32.27 -2.78 -34.04
C ASP A 53 31.05 -2.06 -34.63
N PHE A 54 30.31 -2.73 -35.51
CA PHE A 54 29.06 -2.19 -36.07
C PHE A 54 27.98 -1.97 -35.00
N ALA A 55 27.87 -2.86 -34.02
CA ALA A 55 26.90 -2.73 -32.93
C ALA A 55 27.22 -1.53 -32.03
N ALA A 56 28.49 -1.33 -31.69
CA ALA A 56 28.95 -0.16 -30.93
C ALA A 56 28.71 1.15 -31.69
N GLU A 57 28.99 1.17 -32.99
CA GLU A 57 28.73 2.32 -33.85
C GLU A 57 27.23 2.60 -33.99
N GLY A 58 26.40 1.55 -34.07
CA GLY A 58 24.94 1.64 -34.10
C GLY A 58 24.36 2.19 -32.81
N ALA A 59 24.79 1.67 -31.66
CA ALA A 59 24.35 2.14 -30.36
C ALA A 59 24.74 3.61 -30.13
N SER A 60 25.95 4.01 -30.51
CA SER A 60 26.41 5.40 -30.45
C SER A 60 25.59 6.33 -31.35
N GLY A 61 25.26 5.87 -32.57
CA GLY A 61 24.40 6.61 -33.51
C GLY A 61 23.00 6.86 -32.95
N LEU A 62 22.35 5.84 -32.40
CA LEU A 62 21.03 5.98 -31.77
C LEU A 62 21.07 6.85 -30.51
N ALA A 63 22.13 6.72 -29.69
CA ALA A 63 22.31 7.56 -28.51
C ALA A 63 22.46 9.05 -28.86
N ARG A 64 23.20 9.37 -29.92
CA ARG A 64 23.32 10.74 -30.47
C ARG A 64 21.99 11.26 -31.03
N ALA A 65 21.18 10.37 -31.61
CA ALA A 65 19.82 10.69 -32.07
C ALA A 65 18.81 10.87 -30.92
N GLY A 66 19.25 10.80 -29.66
CA GLY A 66 18.41 11.02 -28.48
C GLY A 66 17.65 9.78 -28.00
N VAL A 67 17.85 8.62 -28.63
CA VAL A 67 17.31 7.35 -28.15
C VAL A 67 18.08 6.98 -26.88
N ARG A 68 17.37 6.91 -25.76
CA ARG A 68 17.95 6.50 -24.48
C ARG A 68 17.28 5.22 -24.03
N LEU A 69 18.09 4.24 -23.64
CA LEU A 69 17.56 3.16 -22.82
C LEU A 69 17.16 3.80 -21.51
N ARG A 70 15.86 3.72 -21.21
CA ARG A 70 15.39 3.98 -19.87
C ARG A 70 16.07 2.94 -18.98
N ARG A 71 17.17 3.31 -18.31
CA ARG A 71 17.77 2.44 -17.30
C ARG A 71 16.64 2.06 -16.38
N ALA A 72 16.47 0.76 -16.11
CA ALA A 72 15.62 0.30 -15.01
C ALA A 72 16.05 0.89 -13.64
N ALA A 73 17.18 1.61 -13.61
CA ALA A 73 17.75 2.33 -12.47
C ALA A 73 17.68 3.87 -12.57
N GLU A 74 17.02 4.44 -13.58
CA GLU A 74 16.68 5.88 -13.65
C GLU A 74 15.16 6.06 -13.62
N GLU A 75 14.48 5.35 -12.72
CA GLU A 75 13.52 6.10 -11.91
C GLU A 75 14.36 7.11 -11.13
N PRO A 76 13.90 8.34 -10.89
CA PRO A 76 14.48 9.07 -9.78
C PRO A 76 14.29 8.12 -8.58
N LEU A 77 15.39 7.52 -8.11
CA LEU A 77 15.73 7.67 -6.71
C LEU A 77 15.60 9.17 -6.50
N ARG A 78 14.36 9.63 -6.24
CA ARG A 78 14.22 10.57 -5.16
C ARG A 78 15.03 9.84 -4.10
N GLU A 79 16.19 10.40 -3.79
CA GLU A 79 16.68 10.32 -2.42
C GLU A 79 15.43 10.33 -1.55
N VAL A 80 15.47 9.59 -0.47
CA VAL A 80 14.61 9.90 0.66
C VAL A 80 14.95 11.35 1.06
N VAL A 81 14.50 12.30 0.24
CA VAL A 81 14.48 13.73 0.41
C VAL A 81 13.81 13.83 1.76
N SER A 82 14.31 14.71 2.57
CA SER A 82 13.72 15.03 3.84
C SER A 82 12.23 15.36 3.66
N LEU A 83 11.37 14.34 3.68
CA LEU A 83 9.93 14.48 3.57
C LEU A 83 9.52 15.07 4.92
N GLU A 84 9.49 16.39 4.93
CA GLU A 84 9.24 17.19 6.13
C GLU A 84 7.74 17.46 6.29
N SER A 85 6.98 17.35 5.20
CA SER A 85 5.55 17.57 5.20
C SER A 85 4.73 16.28 5.03
N PRO A 86 3.59 16.14 5.73
CA PRO A 86 2.65 15.02 5.56
C PRO A 86 2.13 14.86 4.13
N LEU A 87 2.02 15.96 3.37
CA LEU A 87 1.55 15.96 2.00
C LEU A 87 2.58 15.35 1.05
N GLU A 88 3.87 15.67 1.21
CA GLU A 88 4.92 15.03 0.43
C GLU A 88 5.00 13.52 0.71
N VAL A 89 4.81 13.11 1.98
CA VAL A 89 4.71 11.69 2.33
C VAL A 89 3.49 11.05 1.65
N ALA A 90 2.34 11.73 1.64
CA ALA A 90 1.14 11.22 0.97
C ALA A 90 1.33 11.10 -0.55
N ASP A 91 1.94 12.09 -1.20
CA ASP A 91 2.26 12.07 -2.63
C ASP A 91 3.18 10.89 -2.97
N GLU A 92 4.18 10.63 -2.14
CA GLU A 92 5.08 9.49 -2.33
C GLU A 92 4.34 8.14 -2.13
N VAL A 93 3.43 8.06 -1.15
CA VAL A 93 2.53 6.91 -0.98
C VAL A 93 1.69 6.69 -2.24
N PHE A 94 1.15 7.75 -2.85
CA PHE A 94 0.42 7.65 -4.12
C PHE A 94 1.30 7.17 -5.27
N CYS A 95 2.55 7.63 -5.35
CA CYS A 95 3.51 7.16 -6.34
C CYS A 95 3.80 5.65 -6.19
N ILE A 96 4.10 5.19 -4.97
CA ILE A 96 4.34 3.77 -4.67
C ILE A 96 3.07 2.96 -4.97
N PHE A 97 1.91 3.45 -4.56
CA PHE A 97 0.62 2.83 -4.83
C PHE A 97 0.42 2.61 -6.33
N ARG A 98 0.64 3.66 -7.14
CA ARG A 98 0.46 3.59 -8.60
C ARG A 98 1.37 2.57 -9.25
N ARG A 99 2.60 2.37 -8.75
CA ARG A 99 3.56 1.40 -9.29
C ARG A 99 3.10 -0.04 -9.13
N ASN A 100 2.32 -0.34 -8.09
CA ASN A 100 1.83 -1.69 -7.83
C ASN A 100 0.32 -1.75 -7.56
N ALA A 101 -0.43 -0.88 -8.23
CA ALA A 101 -1.85 -0.62 -7.93
C ALA A 101 -2.69 -1.91 -8.02
N ALA A 102 -2.47 -2.72 -9.05
CA ALA A 102 -3.22 -3.96 -9.24
C ALA A 102 -3.03 -4.94 -8.08
N ALA A 103 -1.80 -5.18 -7.63
CA ALA A 103 -1.54 -6.10 -6.53
C ALA A 103 -1.97 -5.53 -5.19
N ILE A 104 -1.79 -4.22 -4.97
CA ILE A 104 -2.25 -3.55 -3.74
C ILE A 104 -3.78 -3.61 -3.64
N MET A 105 -4.50 -3.34 -4.73
CA MET A 105 -5.96 -3.43 -4.76
C MET A 105 -6.44 -4.87 -4.61
N ALA A 106 -5.81 -5.85 -5.26
CA ALA A 106 -6.15 -7.25 -5.06
C ALA A 106 -5.96 -7.69 -3.60
N ALA A 107 -4.84 -7.29 -2.98
CA ALA A 107 -4.58 -7.58 -1.56
C ALA A 107 -5.57 -6.85 -0.64
N ALA A 108 -5.92 -5.60 -0.95
CA ALA A 108 -6.88 -4.81 -0.18
C ALA A 108 -8.29 -5.40 -0.25
N LEU A 109 -8.72 -5.83 -1.44
CA LEU A 109 -9.99 -6.52 -1.63
C LEU A 109 -10.00 -7.85 -0.88
N LEU A 110 -8.94 -8.64 -0.97
CA LEU A 110 -8.82 -9.91 -0.25
C LEU A 110 -8.91 -9.70 1.27
N ALA A 111 -8.10 -8.79 1.83
CA ALA A 111 -8.12 -8.43 3.24
C ALA A 111 -9.43 -7.78 3.69
N GLY A 112 -10.07 -7.04 2.79
CA GLY A 112 -11.31 -6.32 3.02
C GLY A 112 -12.58 -7.14 2.76
N THR A 113 -12.49 -8.37 2.24
CA THR A 113 -13.65 -9.15 1.78
C THR A 113 -14.75 -9.22 2.84
N VAL A 114 -14.39 -9.56 4.07
CA VAL A 114 -15.36 -9.66 5.19
C VAL A 114 -15.98 -8.29 5.49
N LYS A 115 -15.18 -7.21 5.50
CA LYS A 115 -15.69 -5.85 5.71
C LYS A 115 -16.62 -5.40 4.60
N LEU A 116 -16.30 -5.71 3.34
CA LEU A 116 -17.12 -5.38 2.19
C LEU A 116 -18.45 -6.13 2.22
N LEU A 117 -18.43 -7.42 2.59
CA LEU A 117 -19.66 -8.22 2.73
C LEU A 117 -20.54 -7.68 3.86
N VAL A 118 -19.99 -7.46 5.05
CA VAL A 118 -20.72 -6.92 6.19
C VAL A 118 -21.22 -5.50 5.89
N GLY A 119 -20.34 -4.65 5.36
CA GLY A 119 -20.69 -3.28 4.97
C GLY A 119 -21.76 -3.22 3.88
N GLY A 120 -21.68 -4.11 2.89
CA GLY A 120 -22.69 -4.25 1.84
C GLY A 120 -24.04 -4.71 2.38
N ILE A 121 -24.07 -5.70 3.27
CA ILE A 121 -25.30 -6.14 3.96
C ILE A 121 -25.92 -4.97 4.75
N PHE A 122 -25.10 -4.17 5.43
CA PHE A 122 -25.58 -3.03 6.20
C PHE A 122 -26.14 -1.91 5.31
N LEU A 123 -25.46 -1.60 4.21
CA LEU A 123 -25.92 -0.63 3.22
C LEU A 123 -27.24 -1.06 2.57
N LEU A 124 -27.37 -2.35 2.25
CA LEU A 124 -28.54 -2.94 1.61
C LEU A 124 -29.63 -3.37 2.61
N SER A 125 -29.41 -3.16 3.92
CA SER A 125 -30.32 -3.64 4.96
C SER A 125 -31.80 -3.25 4.77
N PRO A 126 -32.17 -2.05 4.25
CA PRO A 126 -33.58 -1.72 4.04
C PRO A 126 -34.25 -2.54 2.93
N PHE A 127 -33.47 -3.13 2.02
CA PHE A 127 -33.97 -3.98 0.95
C PHE A 127 -33.92 -5.47 1.31
N LEU A 128 -33.01 -5.84 2.21
CA LEU A 128 -32.79 -7.22 2.61
C LEU A 128 -33.67 -7.65 3.79
N PHE A 129 -34.12 -6.70 4.63
CA PHE A 129 -34.87 -6.99 5.84
C PHE A 129 -36.14 -6.14 5.91
N ASP A 130 -37.28 -6.80 6.19
CA ASP A 130 -38.58 -6.15 6.37
C ASP A 130 -38.61 -5.19 7.57
N SER A 131 -37.67 -5.35 8.51
CA SER A 131 -37.47 -4.45 9.65
C SER A 131 -36.00 -4.36 9.99
N VAL A 132 -35.49 -3.12 10.00
CA VAL A 132 -34.09 -2.82 10.33
C VAL A 132 -33.85 -2.81 11.86
N ARG A 133 -34.92 -2.68 12.66
CA ARG A 133 -34.83 -2.56 14.13
C ARG A 133 -34.20 -3.75 14.84
N PRO A 134 -34.56 -5.02 14.56
CA PRO A 134 -33.92 -6.17 15.21
C PRO A 134 -32.43 -6.25 14.88
N LEU A 135 -32.04 -5.83 13.68
CA LEU A 135 -30.64 -5.73 13.27
C LEU A 135 -29.93 -4.59 14.02
N GLU A 136 -30.60 -3.45 14.24
CA GLU A 136 -30.06 -2.31 14.99
C GLU A 136 -29.82 -2.67 16.45
N ASP A 137 -30.79 -3.31 17.09
CA ASP A 137 -30.69 -3.76 18.46
C ASP A 137 -29.55 -4.79 18.61
N SER A 138 -29.48 -5.74 17.67
CA SER A 138 -28.41 -6.74 17.63
C SER A 138 -27.03 -6.11 17.40
N LEU A 139 -26.92 -5.13 16.50
CA LEU A 139 -25.65 -4.45 16.19
C LEU A 139 -25.21 -3.47 17.27
N THR A 140 -26.14 -2.89 18.01
CA THR A 140 -25.81 -2.08 19.19
C THR A 140 -25.13 -2.96 20.24
N GLY A 141 -25.57 -4.21 20.40
CA GLY A 141 -24.91 -5.20 21.26
C GLY A 141 -23.63 -5.82 20.67
N MET A 142 -23.63 -6.16 19.37
CA MET A 142 -22.55 -6.89 18.70
C MET A 142 -21.46 -6.00 18.10
N GLY A 143 -21.75 -4.73 17.82
CA GLY A 143 -20.87 -3.82 17.09
C GLY A 143 -19.48 -3.70 17.71
N PRO A 144 -19.36 -3.46 19.02
CA PRO A 144 -18.05 -3.43 19.66
C PRO A 144 -17.31 -4.78 19.64
N PHE A 145 -18.02 -5.92 19.70
CA PHE A 145 -17.41 -7.24 19.50
C PHE A 145 -16.86 -7.40 18.07
N LEU A 146 -17.59 -6.91 17.06
CA LEU A 146 -17.10 -6.90 15.68
C LEU A 146 -15.86 -6.02 15.52
N VAL A 147 -15.79 -4.88 16.22
CA VAL A 147 -14.56 -4.05 16.26
C VAL A 147 -13.41 -4.81 16.89
N ILE A 148 -13.62 -5.51 18.01
CA ILE A 148 -12.59 -6.32 18.67
C ILE A 148 -12.10 -7.44 17.73
N ILE A 149 -13.01 -8.22 17.15
CA ILE A 149 -12.66 -9.28 16.19
C ILE A 149 -11.89 -8.69 15.01
N HIS A 150 -12.33 -7.54 14.49
CA HIS A 150 -11.66 -6.87 13.40
C HIS A 150 -10.22 -6.48 13.76
N GLN A 151 -10.05 -5.80 14.89
CA GLN A 151 -8.74 -5.32 15.33
C GLN A 151 -7.80 -6.46 15.68
N LEU A 152 -8.30 -7.57 16.26
CA LEU A 152 -7.45 -8.67 16.71
C LEU A 152 -7.12 -9.68 15.61
N VAL A 153 -8.08 -9.98 14.72
CA VAL A 153 -7.97 -11.10 13.76
C VAL A 153 -7.70 -10.61 12.34
N PHE A 154 -8.50 -9.66 11.85
CA PHE A 154 -8.39 -9.23 10.45
C PHE A 154 -7.27 -8.22 10.23
N ARG A 155 -6.92 -7.43 11.24
CA ARG A 155 -5.87 -6.41 11.13
C ARG A 155 -4.48 -6.98 10.84
N PRO A 156 -3.97 -8.01 11.54
CA PRO A 156 -2.69 -8.63 11.19
C PRO A 156 -2.66 -9.16 9.74
N PHE A 157 -3.77 -9.76 9.30
CA PHE A 157 -3.92 -10.27 7.94
C PHE A 157 -3.81 -9.15 6.90
N ALA A 158 -4.51 -8.03 7.11
CA ALA A 158 -4.42 -6.86 6.24
C ALA A 158 -2.98 -6.30 6.17
N TRP A 159 -2.28 -6.22 7.30
CA TRP A 159 -0.89 -5.78 7.34
C TRP A 159 0.05 -6.69 6.55
N LEU A 160 -0.08 -8.01 6.68
CA LEU A 160 0.76 -8.96 5.96
C LEU A 160 0.48 -8.97 4.46
N THR A 161 -0.79 -8.89 4.07
CA THR A 161 -1.20 -8.96 2.66
C THR A 161 -0.99 -7.62 1.95
N VAL A 162 -1.68 -6.57 2.41
CA VAL A 162 -1.63 -5.24 1.81
C VAL A 162 -0.25 -4.61 2.01
N GLY A 163 0.35 -4.78 3.19
CA GLY A 163 1.68 -4.23 3.47
C GLY A 163 2.77 -4.81 2.58
N ARG A 164 2.77 -6.13 2.32
CA ARG A 164 3.73 -6.72 1.37
C ARG A 164 3.47 -6.28 -0.07
N ALA A 165 2.21 -6.22 -0.49
CA ALA A 165 1.86 -5.67 -1.80
C ALA A 165 2.36 -4.23 -1.95
N PHE A 166 2.24 -3.42 -0.89
CA PHE A 166 2.76 -2.05 -0.87
C PHE A 166 4.29 -2.02 -0.92
N MET A 167 4.96 -2.88 -0.15
CA MET A 167 6.43 -3.04 -0.19
C MET A 167 6.96 -3.37 -1.59
N ALA A 168 6.23 -4.16 -2.37
CA ALA A 168 6.59 -4.48 -3.76
C ALA A 168 6.61 -3.25 -4.70
N GLY A 169 5.92 -2.16 -4.33
CA GLY A 169 5.91 -0.91 -5.08
C GLY A 169 7.12 0.01 -4.83
N PHE A 170 7.93 -0.27 -3.79
CA PHE A 170 9.11 0.54 -3.49
C PHE A 170 10.18 0.41 -4.59
N PRO A 171 10.98 1.47 -4.85
CA PRO A 171 12.09 1.41 -5.81
C PRO A 171 13.21 0.45 -5.36
N ASP A 172 13.40 0.34 -4.04
CA ASP A 172 14.46 -0.46 -3.43
C ASP A 172 14.38 -1.96 -3.78
N PRO A 173 15.40 -2.53 -4.44
CA PRO A 173 15.46 -3.95 -4.79
C PRO A 173 15.36 -4.90 -3.59
N ALA A 174 15.95 -4.54 -2.44
CA ALA A 174 15.97 -5.42 -1.26
C ALA A 174 14.55 -5.58 -0.67
N VAL A 175 13.82 -4.48 -0.55
CA VAL A 175 12.44 -4.48 -0.08
C VAL A 175 11.49 -5.14 -1.09
N ARG A 176 11.73 -4.95 -2.39
CA ARG A 176 10.99 -5.70 -3.42
C ARG A 176 11.25 -7.20 -3.32
N GLN A 177 12.49 -7.62 -3.09
CA GLN A 177 12.82 -9.04 -2.94
C GLN A 177 12.12 -9.64 -1.72
N GLN A 178 12.09 -8.93 -0.59
CA GLN A 178 11.36 -9.35 0.61
C GLN A 178 9.86 -9.49 0.36
N SER A 179 9.26 -8.59 -0.43
CA SER A 179 7.82 -8.63 -0.76
C SER A 179 7.42 -9.81 -1.66
N ARG A 180 8.36 -10.38 -2.44
CA ARG A 180 8.11 -11.50 -3.35
C ARG A 180 8.00 -12.86 -2.64
N VAL A 181 8.51 -12.94 -1.41
CA VAL A 181 8.40 -14.17 -0.62
C VAL A 181 6.95 -14.33 -0.19
N VAL A 182 6.35 -15.47 -0.53
CA VAL A 182 4.99 -15.81 -0.06
C VAL A 182 5.02 -15.91 1.45
N TRP A 183 4.14 -15.17 2.12
CA TRP A 183 4.10 -15.18 3.57
C TRP A 183 3.55 -16.51 4.09
N GLN A 184 4.11 -16.99 5.19
CA GLN A 184 3.81 -18.28 5.80
C GLN A 184 2.84 -18.10 6.96
N SER A 185 2.01 -19.10 7.27
CA SER A 185 1.01 -18.99 8.34
C SER A 185 1.61 -18.68 9.72
N TRP A 186 2.87 -19.07 9.98
CA TRP A 186 3.55 -18.72 11.23
C TRP A 186 3.87 -17.23 11.35
N GLU A 187 4.02 -16.51 10.23
CA GLU A 187 4.27 -15.06 10.24
C GLU A 187 3.05 -14.29 10.74
N TYR A 188 1.83 -14.78 10.47
CA TYR A 188 0.60 -14.25 11.08
C TYR A 188 0.64 -14.34 12.60
N TRP A 189 1.02 -15.49 13.14
CA TRP A 189 1.16 -15.68 14.58
C TRP A 189 2.29 -14.85 15.18
N ALA A 190 3.36 -14.61 14.42
CA ALA A 190 4.43 -13.70 14.83
C ALA A 190 3.96 -12.24 14.87
N PHE A 191 3.03 -11.83 14.00
CA PHE A 191 2.45 -10.48 13.98
C PHE A 191 1.44 -10.23 15.10
N LEU A 192 0.81 -11.29 15.60
CA LEU A 192 -0.29 -11.18 16.56
C LEU A 192 0.09 -10.46 17.87
N PRO A 193 1.24 -10.71 18.53
CA PRO A 193 1.62 -10.00 19.74
C PRO A 193 1.79 -8.49 19.55
N ALA A 194 2.44 -8.08 18.45
CA ALA A 194 2.62 -6.67 18.12
C ALA A 194 1.26 -6.01 17.83
N ASN A 195 0.38 -6.72 17.13
CA ASN A 195 -0.98 -6.26 16.89
C ASN A 195 -1.80 -6.16 18.18
N LEU A 196 -1.69 -7.12 19.09
CA LEU A 196 -2.38 -7.11 20.38
C LEU A 196 -2.01 -5.86 21.17
N VAL A 197 -0.71 -5.59 21.33
CA VAL A 197 -0.23 -4.38 22.01
C VAL A 197 -0.79 -3.13 21.34
N GLN A 198 -0.75 -3.08 20.00
CA GLN A 198 -1.24 -1.93 19.28
C GLN A 198 -2.76 -1.78 19.44
N ALA A 199 -3.55 -2.87 19.37
CA ALA A 199 -5.01 -2.90 19.36
C ALA A 199 -5.68 -2.69 20.73
N ILE A 200 -4.96 -2.89 21.85
CA ILE A 200 -5.51 -2.74 23.21
C ILE A 200 -6.28 -1.42 23.41
N PRO A 201 -5.76 -0.24 23.04
CA PRO A 201 -6.48 1.01 23.26
C PRO A 201 -7.82 1.06 22.51
N VAL A 202 -7.84 0.60 21.25
CA VAL A 202 -9.05 0.57 20.43
C VAL A 202 -10.06 -0.44 20.97
N CYS A 203 -9.59 -1.61 21.39
CA CYS A 203 -10.44 -2.64 21.99
C CYS A 203 -11.01 -2.21 23.34
N ALA A 204 -10.18 -1.61 24.20
CA ALA A 204 -10.62 -1.06 25.49
C ALA A 204 -11.70 0.01 25.29
N ALA A 205 -11.51 0.88 24.30
CA ALA A 205 -12.47 1.92 23.99
C ALA A 205 -13.80 1.34 23.42
N ALA A 206 -13.72 0.27 22.62
CA ALA A 206 -14.91 -0.50 22.21
C ALA A 206 -15.63 -1.17 23.40
N VAL A 207 -14.89 -1.70 24.39
CA VAL A 207 -15.48 -2.26 25.62
C VAL A 207 -16.17 -1.20 26.47
N VAL A 208 -15.61 0.02 26.55
CA VAL A 208 -16.27 1.14 27.24
C VAL A 208 -17.61 1.48 26.56
N MET A 209 -17.70 1.38 25.23
CA MET A 209 -18.97 1.54 24.51
C MET A 209 -20.01 0.45 24.83
N LEU A 210 -19.59 -0.73 25.33
CA LEU A 210 -20.48 -1.83 25.72
C LEU A 210 -21.03 -1.70 27.14
N MET A 211 -20.49 -0.78 27.97
CA MET A 211 -20.90 -0.70 29.38
C MET A 211 -22.34 -0.17 29.49
N PRO A 212 -23.28 -0.94 30.07
CA PRO A 212 -24.67 -0.51 30.18
C PRO A 212 -24.80 0.59 31.24
N GLY A 213 -25.27 1.78 30.83
CA GLY A 213 -25.51 2.88 31.77
C GLY A 213 -25.35 4.28 31.15
N ARG A 214 -26.45 4.76 30.54
CA ARG A 214 -26.78 6.13 30.11
C ARG A 214 -25.78 6.90 29.20
N PRO A 215 -26.22 7.27 27.98
CA PRO A 215 -25.57 8.32 27.22
C PRO A 215 -26.07 9.66 27.76
N ASP A 216 -25.41 10.20 28.79
CA ASP A 216 -25.35 11.66 28.81
C ASP A 216 -24.46 12.05 27.62
N ASP A 217 -24.87 13.04 26.82
CA ASP A 217 -24.09 13.50 25.65
C ASP A 217 -22.63 13.81 26.02
N LEU A 218 -22.41 14.23 27.26
CA LEU A 218 -21.09 14.48 27.84
C LEU A 218 -20.27 13.19 28.04
N ILE A 219 -20.88 12.08 28.42
CA ILE A 219 -20.23 10.76 28.54
C ILE A 219 -19.93 10.21 27.15
N LEU A 220 -20.85 10.35 26.19
CA LEU A 220 -20.63 9.95 24.80
C LEU A 220 -19.46 10.72 24.18
N LEU A 221 -19.40 12.04 24.40
CA LEU A 221 -18.32 12.91 23.93
C LEU A 221 -16.99 12.57 24.60
N ARG A 222 -16.97 12.30 25.91
CA ARG A 222 -15.77 11.85 26.63
C ARG A 222 -15.29 10.50 26.16
N THR A 223 -16.19 9.55 25.93
CA THR A 223 -15.89 8.23 25.39
C THR A 223 -15.36 8.33 23.97
N ALA A 224 -15.97 9.16 23.11
CA ALA A 224 -15.48 9.44 21.77
C ALA A 224 -14.09 10.11 21.79
N ALA A 225 -13.85 11.05 22.70
CA ALA A 225 -12.54 11.67 22.89
C ALA A 225 -11.48 10.67 23.37
N LEU A 226 -11.85 9.76 24.27
CA LEU A 226 -10.98 8.67 24.74
C LEU A 226 -10.71 7.64 23.64
N ILE A 227 -11.71 7.27 22.83
CA ILE A 227 -11.54 6.43 21.64
C ILE A 227 -10.59 7.12 20.67
N PHE A 228 -10.76 8.42 20.42
CA PHE A 228 -9.90 9.20 19.54
C PHE A 228 -8.47 9.26 20.07
N LEU A 229 -8.26 9.51 21.36
CA LEU A 229 -6.93 9.50 22.00
C LEU A 229 -6.30 8.11 21.97
N ALA A 230 -7.07 7.07 22.21
CA ALA A 230 -6.65 5.67 22.14
C ALA A 230 -6.27 5.28 20.70
N TRP A 231 -7.06 5.69 19.72
CA TRP A 231 -6.79 5.50 18.30
C TRP A 231 -5.60 6.33 17.83
N PHE A 232 -5.43 7.55 18.35
CA PHE A 232 -4.27 8.39 18.10
C PHE A 232 -2.99 7.74 18.66
N ALA A 233 -3.05 7.17 19.86
CA ALA A 233 -1.96 6.38 20.43
C ALA A 233 -1.68 5.11 19.59
N TYR A 234 -2.72 4.38 19.20
CA TYR A 234 -2.65 3.22 18.27
C TYR A 234 -1.96 3.61 16.95
N ALA A 235 -2.36 4.72 16.36
CA ALA A 235 -1.85 5.23 15.08
C ALA A 235 -0.37 5.60 15.17
N SER A 236 0.03 6.16 16.31
CA SER A 236 1.39 6.68 16.55
C SER A 236 2.44 5.58 16.80
N ILE A 237 2.04 4.38 17.23
CA ILE A 237 2.97 3.28 17.53
C ILE A 237 3.26 2.44 16.29
N ALA A 238 4.44 2.59 15.69
CA ALA A 238 4.86 1.94 14.44
C ALA A 238 5.28 0.45 14.59
N LEU A 239 4.64 -0.32 15.48
CA LEU A 239 4.98 -1.73 15.75
C LEU A 239 4.84 -2.62 14.50
N LEU A 240 3.65 -2.65 13.91
CA LEU A 240 3.33 -3.48 12.74
C LEU A 240 4.16 -3.13 11.49
N PRO A 241 4.34 -1.86 11.09
CA PRO A 241 5.20 -1.54 9.95
C PRO A 241 6.68 -1.85 10.23
N MET A 242 7.17 -1.69 11.47
CA MET A 242 8.56 -2.07 11.78
C MET A 242 8.80 -3.57 11.66
N GLN A 243 7.88 -4.38 12.20
CA GLN A 243 7.97 -5.83 12.09
C GLN A 243 7.94 -6.30 10.63
N LEU A 244 7.14 -5.61 9.80
CA LEU A 244 7.05 -5.90 8.37
C LEU A 244 8.34 -5.53 7.62
N VAL A 245 8.88 -4.33 7.85
CA VAL A 245 10.10 -3.85 7.18
C VAL A 245 11.33 -4.67 7.59
N HIS A 246 11.49 -4.97 8.88
CA HIS A 246 12.72 -5.61 9.38
C HIS A 246 12.68 -7.14 9.35
N SER A 247 11.61 -7.76 8.81
CA SER A 247 11.48 -9.24 8.76
C SER A 247 11.73 -9.92 10.12
N GLY A 248 11.41 -9.22 11.21
CA GLY A 248 11.89 -9.54 12.55
C GLY A 248 10.96 -10.45 13.36
N ARG A 249 11.56 -11.35 14.13
CA ARG A 249 10.87 -12.15 15.17
C ARG A 249 10.24 -11.20 16.20
N SER A 250 9.04 -11.53 16.67
CA SER A 250 8.13 -10.63 17.42
C SER A 250 8.75 -9.96 18.65
N ALA A 251 9.64 -10.63 19.38
CA ALA A 251 10.23 -10.13 20.63
C ALA A 251 11.22 -8.97 20.39
N GLU A 252 12.07 -9.08 19.37
CA GLU A 252 13.02 -8.01 19.02
C GLU A 252 12.30 -6.80 18.42
N ALA A 253 11.23 -7.06 17.65
CA ALA A 253 10.42 -6.02 17.02
C ALA A 253 9.77 -5.08 18.05
N VAL A 254 9.28 -5.59 19.20
CA VAL A 254 8.66 -4.75 20.23
C VAL A 254 9.69 -3.84 20.90
N GLY A 255 10.84 -4.38 21.31
CA GLY A 255 11.91 -3.60 21.95
C GLY A 255 12.51 -2.56 21.00
N HIS A 256 12.71 -2.91 19.73
CA HIS A 256 13.10 -1.95 18.70
C HIS A 256 12.03 -0.89 18.47
N ALA A 257 10.76 -1.28 18.44
CA ALA A 257 9.68 -0.35 18.17
C ALA A 257 9.46 0.67 19.28
N LEU A 258 9.58 0.25 20.54
CA LEU A 258 9.51 1.16 21.69
C LEU A 258 10.69 2.12 21.70
N ARG A 259 11.91 1.63 21.42
CA ARG A 259 13.11 2.48 21.30
C ARG A 259 12.96 3.48 20.15
N PHE A 260 12.52 3.02 18.99
CA PHE A 260 12.24 3.84 17.81
C PHE A 260 11.18 4.90 18.11
N TYR A 261 10.05 4.52 18.73
CA TYR A 261 9.00 5.46 19.09
C TYR A 261 9.49 6.53 20.06
N TRP A 262 10.30 6.15 21.05
CA TRP A 262 10.80 7.09 22.04
C TRP A 262 11.88 8.02 21.47
N SER A 263 12.85 7.48 20.72
CA SER A 263 13.96 8.26 20.14
C SER A 263 13.51 9.13 18.97
N ARG A 264 12.54 8.67 18.17
CA ARG A 264 12.06 9.35 16.96
C ARG A 264 10.66 9.94 17.11
N GLY A 265 10.12 9.91 18.32
CA GLY A 265 8.75 10.32 18.60
C GLY A 265 8.44 11.75 18.15
N LYS A 266 9.42 12.65 18.06
CA LYS A 266 9.19 14.03 17.60
C LYS A 266 8.79 14.10 16.11
N ALA A 267 9.46 13.35 15.24
CA ALA A 267 9.18 13.32 13.80
C ALA A 267 7.87 12.56 13.50
N VAL A 268 7.64 11.45 14.20
CA VAL A 268 6.37 10.71 14.08
C VAL A 268 5.20 11.56 14.60
N ARG A 269 5.38 12.28 15.73
CA ARG A 269 4.37 13.18 16.29
C ARG A 269 4.09 14.42 15.44
N SER A 270 5.01 14.86 14.56
CA SER A 270 4.75 15.98 13.66
C SER A 270 4.02 15.57 12.39
N LEU A 271 4.31 14.39 11.85
CA LEU A 271 3.72 13.92 10.59
C LEU A 271 2.35 13.25 10.76
N MET A 272 2.18 12.47 11.83
CA MET A 272 0.99 11.64 12.02
C MET A 272 -0.30 12.44 12.25
N PRO A 273 -0.37 13.48 13.11
CA PRO A 273 -1.63 14.16 13.41
C PRO A 273 -2.29 14.78 12.17
N THR A 274 -1.50 15.42 11.33
CA THR A 274 -1.98 16.07 10.11
C THR A 274 -2.45 15.03 9.10
N PHE A 275 -1.76 13.90 8.98
CA PHE A 275 -2.23 12.80 8.14
C PHE A 275 -3.53 12.19 8.65
N LEU A 276 -3.67 11.98 9.96
CA LEU A 276 -4.92 11.49 10.56
C LEU A 276 -6.07 12.48 10.31
N LEU A 277 -5.80 13.79 10.32
CA LEU A 277 -6.77 14.82 9.98
C LEU A 277 -7.21 14.69 8.50
N TYR A 278 -6.27 14.58 7.56
CA TYR A 278 -6.60 14.39 6.14
C TYR A 278 -7.34 13.08 5.87
N LEU A 279 -6.93 12.01 6.55
CA LEU A 279 -7.61 10.73 6.48
C LEU A 279 -9.04 10.85 7.00
N GLY A 280 -9.24 11.50 8.15
CA GLY A 280 -10.58 11.76 8.72
C GLY A 280 -11.46 12.59 7.79
N LEU A 281 -10.90 13.62 7.15
CA LEU A 281 -11.59 14.40 6.12
C LEU A 281 -11.98 13.53 4.92
N LEU A 282 -11.14 12.59 4.51
CA LEU A 282 -11.42 11.67 3.41
C LEU A 282 -12.51 10.66 3.77
N TYR A 283 -12.53 10.12 4.99
CA TYR A 283 -13.65 9.31 5.49
C TYR A 283 -14.96 10.11 5.49
N LEU A 284 -14.92 11.37 5.95
CA LEU A 284 -16.08 12.26 5.94
C LEU A 284 -16.58 12.52 4.51
N LEU A 285 -15.67 12.80 3.57
CA LEU A 285 -16.01 13.02 2.17
C LEU A 285 -16.61 11.76 1.54
N LEU A 286 -16.04 10.57 1.78
CA LEU A 286 -16.60 9.32 1.29
C LEU A 286 -18.00 9.10 1.87
N PHE A 287 -18.18 9.32 3.17
CA PHE A 287 -19.47 9.23 3.83
C PHE A 287 -20.52 10.18 3.23
N LEU A 288 -20.15 11.45 3.02
CA LEU A 288 -21.02 12.45 2.40
C LEU A 288 -21.35 12.09 0.95
N ASN A 289 -20.39 11.59 0.17
CA ASN A 289 -20.62 11.14 -1.21
C ASN A 289 -21.57 9.94 -1.25
N PHE A 290 -21.36 8.92 -0.42
CA PHE A 290 -22.29 7.80 -0.32
C PHE A 290 -23.70 8.27 0.04
N ARG A 291 -23.83 9.25 0.95
CA ARG A 291 -25.12 9.83 1.32
C ARG A 291 -25.78 10.63 0.19
N MET A 292 -24.99 11.33 -0.63
CA MET A 292 -25.49 12.17 -1.72
C MET A 292 -25.93 11.36 -2.96
N PHE A 293 -25.25 10.25 -3.26
CA PHE A 293 -25.51 9.44 -4.45
C PHE A 293 -26.46 8.25 -4.23
N TRP A 294 -26.88 8.01 -2.98
CA TRP A 294 -27.81 6.92 -2.65
C TRP A 294 -29.26 7.43 -2.58
N PRO A 295 -30.16 6.99 -3.48
CA PRO A 295 -31.52 7.52 -3.60
C PRO A 295 -32.47 6.89 -2.57
N ILE A 296 -32.12 6.96 -1.28
CA ILE A 296 -33.01 6.59 -0.17
C ILE A 296 -33.33 7.85 0.62
N ASP A 297 -34.56 7.94 1.14
CA ASP A 297 -35.01 9.00 2.03
C ASP A 297 -33.94 9.40 3.05
N LEU A 298 -33.86 10.70 3.32
CA LEU A 298 -32.83 11.42 4.10
C LEU A 298 -32.47 10.84 5.48
N SER A 299 -33.21 9.85 5.98
CA SER A 299 -32.96 9.10 7.21
C SER A 299 -32.03 7.91 6.94
N PHE A 300 -30.74 8.18 6.74
CA PHE A 300 -29.72 7.13 6.87
C PHE A 300 -29.83 6.51 8.26
N THR A 301 -30.08 5.21 8.35
CA THR A 301 -30.07 4.52 9.64
C THR A 301 -28.64 4.44 10.18
N VAL A 302 -28.49 4.19 11.48
CA VAL A 302 -27.18 4.02 12.11
C VAL A 302 -26.42 2.87 11.43
N ILE A 303 -27.12 1.81 11.04
CA ILE A 303 -26.53 0.65 10.34
C ILE A 303 -25.94 1.02 9.00
N GLN A 304 -26.69 1.75 8.17
CA GLN A 304 -26.18 2.15 6.86
C GLN A 304 -24.94 3.04 6.99
N SER A 305 -24.92 3.88 8.03
CA SER A 305 -23.75 4.71 8.35
C SER A 305 -22.52 3.87 8.69
N ILE A 306 -22.70 2.80 9.49
CA ILE A 306 -21.63 1.84 9.78
C ILE A 306 -21.20 1.11 8.50
N GLY A 307 -22.15 0.74 7.63
CA GLY A 307 -21.86 0.13 6.34
C GLY A 307 -20.97 1.02 5.45
N CYS A 308 -21.30 2.32 5.34
CA CYS A 308 -20.46 3.29 4.65
C CYS A 308 -19.04 3.36 5.22
N ILE A 309 -18.92 3.40 6.55
CA ILE A 309 -17.61 3.47 7.23
C ILE A 309 -16.79 2.21 6.94
N LEU A 310 -17.39 1.02 6.99
CA LEU A 310 -16.70 -0.24 6.69
C LEU A 310 -16.19 -0.29 5.24
N VAL A 311 -16.99 0.17 4.28
CA VAL A 311 -16.59 0.25 2.87
C VAL A 311 -15.49 1.29 2.67
N ALA A 312 -15.65 2.49 3.25
CA ALA A 312 -14.62 3.52 3.21
C ALA A 312 -13.30 3.03 3.82
N ASP A 313 -13.37 2.29 4.92
CA ASP A 313 -12.20 1.72 5.58
C ASP A 313 -11.43 0.76 4.67
N VAL A 314 -12.12 -0.09 3.90
CA VAL A 314 -11.47 -0.97 2.92
C VAL A 314 -10.76 -0.20 1.80
N LEU A 315 -11.37 0.90 1.34
CA LEU A 315 -10.81 1.74 0.29
C LEU A 315 -9.58 2.53 0.77
N LEU A 316 -9.58 2.93 2.05
CA LEU A 316 -8.54 3.78 2.62
C LEU A 316 -7.43 3.01 3.34
N ASP A 317 -7.67 1.77 3.74
CA ASP A 317 -6.69 0.93 4.44
C ASP A 317 -5.33 0.85 3.71
N PRO A 318 -5.28 0.70 2.37
CA PRO A 318 -4.02 0.63 1.64
C PRO A 318 -3.19 1.91 1.74
N PHE A 319 -3.84 3.08 1.73
CA PHE A 319 -3.18 4.37 1.87
C PHE A 319 -2.65 4.56 3.29
N TRP A 320 -3.47 4.19 4.28
CA TRP A 320 -3.07 4.21 5.69
C TRP A 320 -1.89 3.30 5.99
N ILE A 321 -1.94 2.04 5.52
CA ILE A 321 -0.85 1.06 5.66
C ILE A 321 0.41 1.56 4.94
N GLY A 322 0.28 2.02 3.70
CA GLY A 322 1.39 2.52 2.89
C GLY A 322 2.09 3.72 3.53
N PHE A 323 1.32 4.70 4.02
CA PHE A 323 1.85 5.86 4.74
C PHE A 323 2.68 5.45 5.95
N ARG A 324 2.16 4.53 6.77
CA ARG A 324 2.87 4.09 7.96
C ARG A 324 4.15 3.32 7.64
N ILE A 325 4.15 2.48 6.60
CA ILE A 325 5.36 1.79 6.14
C ILE A 325 6.40 2.83 5.68
N LEU A 326 5.98 3.79 4.86
CA LEU A 326 6.87 4.84 4.36
C LEU A 326 7.45 5.67 5.50
N VAL A 327 6.63 6.24 6.40
CA VAL A 327 7.11 7.00 7.56
C VAL A 327 8.08 6.18 8.41
N THR A 328 7.78 4.89 8.63
CA THR A 328 8.66 4.01 9.40
C THR A 328 10.04 3.86 8.74
N ARG A 329 10.09 3.74 7.40
CA ARG A 329 11.34 3.66 6.65
C ARG A 329 12.11 4.97 6.64
N LEU A 330 11.47 6.09 6.31
CA LEU A 330 12.10 7.42 6.25
C LEU A 330 12.77 7.81 7.57
N VAL A 331 12.15 7.42 8.68
CA VAL A 331 12.65 7.69 10.03
C VAL A 331 13.70 6.66 10.47
N GLY A 332 13.70 5.47 9.87
CA GLY A 332 14.68 4.40 10.11
C GLY A 332 16.01 4.59 9.36
N GLU A 333 15.97 5.10 8.12
CA GLU A 333 17.14 5.17 7.22
C GLU A 333 18.07 6.37 7.47
N ARG A 334 17.66 7.42 8.20
CA ARG A 334 18.47 8.65 8.42
C ARG A 334 19.76 8.47 9.26
N GLU A 335 20.07 7.27 9.74
CA GLU A 335 21.25 7.01 10.59
C GLU A 335 21.97 5.67 10.28
N ALA A 336 21.66 5.03 9.14
CA ALA A 336 22.45 3.91 8.62
C ALA A 336 23.58 4.42 7.70
#